data_AF-A0A928LUI4-F1
#
_entry.id   AF-A0A928LUI4-F1
#
_cell.length_a   1.000
_cell.length_b   1.000
_cell.length_c   1.000
_cell.angle_alpha   90.00
_cell.angle_beta   90.00
_cell.angle_gamma   90.00
#
_symmetry.space_group_name_H-M   'P 1'
#
loop_
_entity.id
_entity.type
_entity.pdbx_description
1 polymer ?
#
loop_
_entity_poly.entity_id
_entity_poly.type
_entity_poly.pdbx_seq_one_letter_code
_entity_poly.pdbx_strand_id
1 'polypeptide(L)'
;MTQGEKTIYYKDAIGVQYKPSSIADGYIQVETAAGGVSTSGSQYGGENAIQFSGKERNEEAEIIVAYIRKQIEDIKNAPVGGVVQQLSPAEELKKFKELLDLGVISQEEFDAKKNQLLGI
;
A
#
# COMPACT_ATOMS: atom_id res chain seq x y z
N MET A 1 12.67 -20.34 -27.11
CA MET A 1 11.91 -19.09 -26.97
C MET A 1 12.15 -18.59 -25.55
N THR A 2 12.88 -17.49 -25.37
CA THR A 2 13.02 -16.90 -24.03
C THR A 2 11.68 -16.26 -23.68
N GLN A 3 10.98 -16.80 -22.68
CA GLN A 3 9.86 -16.09 -22.09
C GLN A 3 10.39 -14.71 -21.65
N GLY A 4 9.70 -13.64 -22.07
CA GLY A 4 10.06 -12.27 -21.70
C GLY A 4 9.91 -12.04 -20.21
N GLU A 5 10.42 -10.90 -19.74
CA GLU A 5 10.23 -10.43 -18.37
C GLU A 5 8.88 -9.71 -18.23
N LYS A 6 8.19 -9.92 -17.11
CA LYS A 6 6.98 -9.18 -16.74
C LYS A 6 7.19 -8.52 -15.37
N THR A 7 6.93 -7.22 -15.32
CA THR A 7 7.06 -6.41 -14.10
C THR A 7 5.71 -5.85 -13.70
N ILE A 8 5.35 -6.02 -12.43
CA ILE A 8 4.18 -5.39 -11.80
C ILE A 8 4.71 -4.47 -10.70
N TYR A 9 4.44 -3.17 -10.82
CA TYR A 9 4.81 -2.21 -9.78
C TYR A 9 3.84 -2.29 -8.61
N TYR A 10 4.35 -2.14 -7.38
CA TYR A 10 3.49 -2.17 -6.19
C TYR A 10 2.39 -1.09 -6.19
N LYS A 11 2.63 0.06 -6.83
CA LYS A 11 1.62 1.12 -7.02
C LYS A 11 0.43 0.69 -7.87
N ASP A 12 0.63 -0.29 -8.75
CA ASP A 12 -0.39 -0.81 -9.67
C ASP A 12 -1.02 -2.11 -9.13
N ALA A 13 -0.45 -2.66 -8.04
CA ALA A 13 -0.98 -3.81 -7.33
C ALA A 13 -2.08 -3.38 -6.35
N ILE A 14 -3.25 -3.99 -6.49
CA ILE A 14 -4.40 -3.73 -5.61
C ILE A 14 -4.52 -4.74 -4.48
N GLY A 15 -3.88 -5.90 -4.62
CA GLY A 15 -3.95 -7.01 -3.68
C GLY A 15 -2.99 -8.15 -4.01
N VAL A 16 -3.00 -9.17 -3.15
CA VAL A 16 -2.28 -10.43 -3.37
C VAL A 16 -3.09 -11.61 -2.83
N GLN A 17 -3.35 -12.57 -3.72
CA GLN A 17 -4.00 -13.84 -3.40
C GLN A 17 -2.95 -14.91 -3.14
N TYR A 18 -3.16 -15.70 -2.09
CA TYR A 18 -2.26 -16.79 -1.71
C TYR A 18 -3.05 -18.08 -1.54
N LYS A 19 -2.54 -19.16 -2.13
CA LYS A 19 -2.99 -20.53 -1.86
C LYS A 19 -1.77 -21.37 -1.47
N PRO A 20 -1.75 -22.01 -0.29
CA PRO A 20 -0.65 -22.89 0.08
C PRO A 20 -0.60 -24.12 -0.82
N SER A 21 0.59 -24.69 -0.99
CA SER A 21 0.76 -25.99 -1.62
C SER A 21 0.27 -27.09 -0.68
N SER A 22 -0.45 -28.06 -1.23
CA SER A 22 -0.92 -29.25 -0.53
C SER A 22 -0.68 -30.50 -1.38
N ILE A 23 -1.74 -31.17 -1.86
CA ILE A 23 -1.65 -32.20 -2.91
C ILE A 23 -1.46 -31.53 -4.28
N ALA A 24 -2.07 -30.36 -4.45
CA ALA A 24 -1.88 -29.50 -5.62
C ALA A 24 -0.90 -28.37 -5.31
N ASP A 25 -0.31 -27.81 -6.37
CA ASP A 25 0.59 -26.67 -6.29
C ASP A 25 -0.08 -25.45 -5.65
N GLY A 26 0.72 -24.74 -4.85
CA GLY A 26 0.38 -23.43 -4.31
C GLY A 26 0.65 -22.32 -5.31
N TYR A 27 0.14 -21.12 -5.00
CA TYR A 27 0.46 -19.93 -5.79
C TYR A 27 0.42 -18.66 -4.95
N ILE A 28 1.17 -17.67 -5.40
CA ILE A 28 1.10 -16.27 -5.01
C ILE A 28 0.69 -15.48 -6.25
N GLN A 29 -0.47 -14.84 -6.24
CA GLN A 29 -0.96 -14.08 -7.39
C GLN A 29 -1.10 -12.60 -7.03
N VAL A 30 -0.43 -11.74 -7.78
CA VAL A 30 -0.55 -10.29 -7.64
C VAL A 30 -1.79 -9.81 -8.40
N GLU A 31 -2.71 -9.16 -7.70
CA GLU A 31 -3.92 -8.62 -8.29
C GLU A 31 -3.67 -7.18 -8.76
N THR A 32 -4.08 -6.88 -9.99
CA THR A 32 -4.02 -5.53 -10.56
C THR A 32 -5.42 -5.08 -10.99
N ALA A 33 -5.61 -3.76 -11.14
CA ALA A 33 -6.92 -3.18 -11.51
C ALA A 33 -7.43 -3.61 -12.90
N ALA A 34 -6.55 -4.13 -13.77
CA ALA A 34 -6.93 -4.68 -15.07
C ALA A 34 -7.74 -5.99 -14.97
N GLY A 35 -7.88 -6.55 -13.76
CA GLY A 35 -8.49 -7.84 -13.52
C GLY A 35 -7.52 -8.97 -13.86
N GLY A 36 -7.48 -10.02 -13.03
CA GLY A 36 -6.80 -11.25 -13.39
C GLY A 36 -7.65 -12.00 -14.40
N VAL A 37 -7.30 -11.97 -15.69
CA VAL A 37 -7.82 -12.92 -16.66
C VAL A 37 -7.35 -14.30 -16.19
N SER A 38 -8.28 -15.01 -15.57
CA SER A 38 -8.24 -16.46 -15.50
C SER A 38 -8.44 -16.94 -16.92
N THR A 39 -7.39 -16.97 -17.74
CA THR A 39 -7.49 -17.56 -19.07
C THR A 39 -7.93 -18.99 -18.84
N SER A 40 -9.08 -19.37 -19.41
CA SER A 40 -9.78 -20.64 -19.21
C SER A 40 -8.99 -21.90 -19.66
N GLY A 41 -7.65 -21.83 -19.70
CA GLY A 41 -6.73 -22.93 -19.94
C GLY A 41 -5.44 -22.88 -19.10
N SER A 42 -5.24 -21.89 -18.20
CA SER A 42 -4.13 -21.93 -17.25
C SER A 42 -4.55 -22.74 -16.03
N GLN A 43 -4.21 -24.03 -16.02
CA GLN A 43 -4.49 -24.98 -14.93
C GLN A 43 -3.88 -24.55 -13.58
N TYR A 44 -3.00 -23.56 -13.61
CA TYR A 44 -2.25 -23.06 -12.49
C TYR A 44 -2.23 -21.54 -12.59
N GLY A 45 -2.51 -20.85 -11.47
CA GLY A 45 -2.89 -19.44 -11.31
C GLY A 45 -2.58 -18.49 -12.47
N GLY A 46 -3.54 -17.65 -12.84
CA GLY A 46 -3.54 -16.81 -14.05
C GLY A 46 -2.33 -15.90 -14.24
N GLU A 47 -2.41 -15.01 -15.24
CA GLU A 47 -1.34 -14.17 -15.81
C GLU A 47 -0.37 -13.42 -14.85
N ASN A 48 -0.63 -13.38 -13.54
CA ASN A 48 0.17 -12.72 -12.50
C ASN A 48 0.53 -13.65 -11.32
N ALA A 49 0.56 -14.97 -11.53
CA ALA A 49 0.82 -15.94 -10.46
C ALA A 49 2.23 -16.54 -10.50
N ILE A 50 2.87 -16.56 -9.34
CA ILE A 50 4.06 -17.35 -9.05
C ILE A 50 3.60 -18.66 -8.44
N GLN A 51 3.87 -19.78 -9.11
CA GLN A 51 3.48 -21.11 -8.66
C GLN A 51 4.63 -21.77 -7.92
N PHE A 52 4.29 -22.57 -6.94
CA PHE A 52 5.27 -23.34 -6.18
C PHE A 52 4.68 -24.68 -5.74
N SER A 53 5.51 -25.70 -5.74
CA SER A 53 5.17 -27.06 -5.33
C SER A 53 5.87 -27.39 -4.02
N GLY A 54 5.23 -28.23 -3.22
CA GLY A 54 5.79 -28.74 -1.96
C GLY A 54 5.34 -27.93 -0.75
N LYS A 55 4.95 -28.65 0.31
CA LYS A 55 4.50 -28.04 1.57
C LYS A 55 5.63 -27.30 2.30
N GLU A 56 6.86 -27.74 2.07
CA GLU A 56 8.09 -27.14 2.60
C GLU A 56 8.31 -25.70 2.15
N ARG A 57 7.68 -25.28 1.03
CA ARG A 57 7.75 -23.90 0.52
C ARG A 57 6.67 -22.98 1.07
N ASN A 58 5.70 -23.49 1.83
CA ASN A 58 4.59 -22.68 2.34
C ASN A 58 5.09 -21.57 3.28
N GLU A 59 6.09 -21.85 4.13
CA GLU A 59 6.65 -20.86 5.05
C GLU A 59 7.31 -19.70 4.29
N GLU A 60 8.15 -20.01 3.30
CA GLU A 60 8.77 -19.00 2.44
C GLU A 60 7.70 -18.21 1.65
N ALA A 61 6.69 -18.89 1.12
CA ALA A 61 5.60 -18.25 0.39
C ALA A 61 4.79 -17.30 1.28
N GLU A 62 4.53 -17.66 2.54
CA GLU A 62 3.86 -16.80 3.52
C GLU A 62 4.68 -15.55 3.83
N ILE A 63 6.00 -15.68 3.96
CA ILE A 63 6.91 -14.52 4.15
C ILE A 63 6.82 -13.57 2.94
N ILE A 64 6.87 -14.11 1.72
CA ILE A 64 6.77 -13.32 0.49
C ILE A 64 5.41 -12.61 0.41
N VAL A 65 4.32 -13.32 0.70
CA VAL A 65 2.96 -12.75 0.68
C VAL A 65 2.83 -11.64 1.72
N ALA A 66 3.33 -11.85 2.94
CA ALA A 66 3.31 -10.85 3.99
C ALA A 66 4.11 -9.59 3.58
N TYR A 67 5.28 -9.78 2.98
CA TYR A 67 6.09 -8.69 2.47
C TYR A 67 5.38 -7.89 1.38
N ILE A 68 4.80 -8.57 0.38
CA ILE A 68 4.06 -7.91 -0.72
C ILE A 68 2.85 -7.14 -0.17
N ARG A 69 2.07 -7.74 0.75
CA ARG A 69 0.94 -7.07 1.40
C ARG A 69 1.36 -5.80 2.09
N LYS A 70 2.44 -5.86 2.87
CA LYS A 70 2.98 -4.71 3.56
C LYS A 70 3.38 -3.61 2.58
N GLN A 71 4.07 -3.93 1.48
CA GLN A 71 4.45 -2.92 0.47
C GLN A 71 3.23 -2.26 -0.18
N ILE A 72 2.19 -3.04 -0.51
CA ILE A 72 0.94 -2.51 -1.07
C ILE A 72 0.23 -1.60 -0.04
N GLU A 73 0.17 -2.02 1.22
CA GLU A 73 -0.42 -1.24 2.31
C GLU A 73 0.36 0.05 2.56
N ASP A 74 1.69 -0.01 2.64
CA ASP A 74 2.56 1.14 2.82
C ASP A 74 2.36 2.16 1.69
N ILE A 75 2.11 1.73 0.45
CA ILE A 75 1.82 2.64 -0.67
C ILE A 75 0.40 3.20 -0.63
N LYS A 76 -0.59 2.41 -0.22
CA LYS A 76 -1.98 2.89 -0.07
C LYS A 76 -2.12 3.88 1.09
N ASN A 77 -1.36 3.66 2.16
CA ASN A 77 -1.32 4.51 3.34
C ASN A 77 -0.26 5.61 3.21
N ALA A 78 0.66 5.51 2.26
CA ALA A 78 1.56 6.60 1.94
C ALA A 78 0.72 7.81 1.54
N PRO A 79 1.01 9.00 2.09
CA PRO A 79 0.40 10.21 1.59
C PRO A 79 0.72 10.28 0.09
N VAL A 80 -0.33 10.20 -0.73
CA VAL A 80 -0.24 10.21 -2.18
C VAL A 80 0.62 11.42 -2.56
N GLY A 81 1.70 11.13 -3.29
CA GLY A 81 2.95 11.88 -3.19
C GLY A 81 2.86 13.41 -3.32
N GLY A 82 3.83 14.08 -2.70
CA GLY A 82 4.43 15.26 -3.28
C GLY A 82 3.48 16.38 -3.69
N VAL A 83 2.52 16.71 -2.84
CA VAL A 83 2.41 18.12 -2.47
C VAL A 83 3.20 18.16 -1.17
N VAL A 84 4.35 18.85 -1.15
CA VAL A 84 4.62 19.66 0.02
C VAL A 84 3.41 20.57 0.04
N GLN A 85 2.33 20.14 0.70
CA GLN A 85 1.30 21.05 1.09
C GLN A 85 2.09 21.94 2.02
N GLN A 86 2.65 23.02 1.45
CA GLN A 86 2.55 24.31 2.09
C GLN A 86 1.08 24.38 2.42
N LEU A 87 0.72 23.80 3.56
CA LEU A 87 -0.54 24.04 4.19
C LEU A 87 -0.57 25.55 4.15
N SER A 88 -1.50 26.10 3.37
CA SER A 88 -1.69 27.53 3.42
C SER A 88 -1.79 27.87 4.92
N PRO A 89 -1.27 29.00 5.41
CA PRO A 89 -1.34 29.35 6.82
C PRO A 89 -2.72 29.07 7.45
N ALA A 90 -3.79 29.18 6.65
CA ALA A 90 -5.16 28.78 6.98
C ALA A 90 -5.39 27.28 7.33
N GLU A 91 -4.78 26.33 6.63
CA GLU A 91 -4.93 24.90 6.93
C GLU A 91 -4.13 24.46 8.17
N GLU A 92 -2.93 25.03 8.38
CA GLU A 92 -2.19 24.84 9.63
C GLU A 92 -2.96 25.44 10.82
N LEU A 93 -3.51 26.65 10.65
CA LEU A 93 -4.39 27.27 11.65
C LEU A 93 -5.61 26.41 12.00
N LYS A 94 -6.20 25.71 11.01
CA LYS A 94 -7.33 24.82 11.26
C LYS A 94 -6.93 23.65 12.18
N LYS A 95 -5.76 23.04 11.96
CA LYS A 95 -5.22 21.98 12.83
C LYS A 95 -4.90 22.49 14.23
N PHE A 96 -4.27 23.66 14.36
CA PHE A 96 -4.01 24.26 15.67
C PHE A 96 -5.31 24.59 16.41
N LYS A 97 -6.38 24.99 15.70
CA LYS A 97 -7.68 25.25 16.31
C LYS A 97 -8.33 23.96 16.82
N GLU A 98 -8.22 22.87 16.07
CA GLU A 98 -8.68 21.55 16.54
C GLU A 98 -7.92 21.11 17.80
N LEU A 99 -6.61 21.35 17.88
CA LEU A 99 -5.81 21.06 19.08
C LEU A 99 -6.22 21.92 20.28
N LEU A 100 -6.59 23.18 20.05
CA LEU A 100 -7.12 24.07 21.09
C LEU A 100 -8.50 23.60 21.58
N ASP A 101 -9.39 23.23 20.66
CA ASP A 101 -10.73 22.72 20.97
C ASP A 101 -10.66 21.38 21.72
N LEU A 102 -9.64 20.56 21.45
CA LEU A 102 -9.33 19.33 22.18
C LEU A 102 -8.60 19.57 23.52
N GLY A 103 -8.23 20.82 23.83
CA GLY A 103 -7.49 21.17 25.04
C GLY A 103 -6.04 20.67 25.08
N VAL A 104 -5.48 20.31 23.91
CA VAL A 104 -4.09 19.82 23.77
C VAL A 104 -3.10 20.98 23.82
N ILE A 105 -3.51 22.16 23.34
CA ILE A 105 -2.74 23.40 23.41
C ILE A 105 -3.58 24.50 24.07
N SER A 106 -2.91 25.48 24.66
CA SER A 106 -3.52 26.67 25.23
C SER A 106 -3.80 27.75 24.17
N GLN A 107 -4.68 28.70 24.49
CA GLN A 107 -5.00 29.85 23.64
C GLN A 107 -3.74 30.66 23.27
N GLU A 108 -2.80 30.82 24.21
CA GLU A 108 -1.54 31.54 24.01
C GLU A 108 -0.62 30.84 23.01
N GLU A 109 -0.55 29.50 23.05
CA GLU A 109 0.23 28.70 22.10
C GLU A 109 -0.38 28.72 20.70
N PHE A 110 -1.71 28.71 20.61
CA PHE A 110 -2.44 28.88 19.35
C PHE A 110 -2.14 30.24 18.71
N ASP A 111 -2.27 31.33 19.47
CA ASP A 111 -2.06 32.70 18.95
C ASP A 111 -0.59 32.97 18.57
N ALA A 112 0.38 32.40 19.30
CA ALA A 112 1.79 32.47 18.94
C ALA A 112 2.08 31.78 17.60
N LYS A 113 1.51 30.57 17.37
CA LYS A 113 1.63 29.85 16.10
C LYS A 113 0.91 30.56 14.97
N LYS A 114 -0.24 31.17 15.23
CA LYS A 114 -1.00 31.95 14.27
C LYS A 114 -0.23 33.17 13.74
N ASN A 115 0.39 33.95 14.63
CA ASN A 115 1.19 35.11 14.23
C ASN A 115 2.44 34.69 13.45
N GLN A 116 3.10 33.60 13.89
CA GLN A 116 4.23 33.02 13.17
C GLN A 116 3.86 32.56 11.75
N LEU A 117 2.67 31.98 11.58
CA LEU A 117 2.16 31.48 10.31
C LEU A 117 1.68 32.59 9.36
N LEU A 118 1.15 33.68 9.90
CA LEU A 118 0.66 34.82 9.12
C LEU A 118 1.75 35.88 8.86
N GLY A 119 2.90 35.77 9.52
CA GLY A 119 4.05 36.68 9.34
C GLY A 119 3.81 38.11 9.82
N ILE A 120 2.99 38.27 10.87
CA ILE A 120 2.55 39.56 11.44
C ILE A 120 3.19 39.78 12.81
#